data_AF-A0A0F9KHS4-F1
#
_entry.id   AF-A0A0F9KHS4-F1
#
_cell.length_a   1.000
_cell.length_b   1.000
_cell.length_c   1.000
_cell.angle_alpha   90.00
_cell.angle_beta   90.00
_cell.angle_gamma   90.00
#
_symmetry.space_group_name_H-M   'P 1'
#
loop_
_entity.id
_entity.type
_entity.pdbx_description
1 polymer ?
#
loop_
_entity_poly.entity_id
_entity_poly.type
_entity_poly.pdbx_seq_one_letter_code
_entity_poly.pdbx_strand_id
1 'polypeptide(L)'
;MKGRRHMKATATLDRRDDLAAEFRLRRLTVTEVARRCKISRQHLSDVLNGRDRLTSRLARDISRATKIPLATILPPQEEAPA
;
A
#
# COMPACT_ATOMS: atom_id res chain seq x y z
N MET A 1 32.07 -0.99 -5.38
CA MET A 1 30.64 -1.39 -5.28
C MET A 1 29.80 -0.35 -6.02
N LYS A 2 29.19 -0.72 -7.15
CA LYS A 2 28.52 0.23 -8.07
C LYS A 2 27.28 0.87 -7.42
N GLY A 3 27.22 2.20 -7.52
CA GLY A 3 26.17 3.02 -6.94
C GLY A 3 24.87 3.11 -7.76
N ARG A 4 23.89 3.79 -7.15
CA ARG A 4 22.86 4.56 -7.83
C ARG A 4 22.56 5.81 -6.99
N ARG A 5 22.80 6.97 -7.60
CA ARG A 5 22.48 8.31 -7.11
C ARG A 5 21.07 8.72 -7.54
N HIS A 6 20.53 9.72 -6.84
CA HIS A 6 19.36 10.57 -7.15
C HIS A 6 18.01 9.87 -6.92
N MET A 7 16.97 10.47 -6.33
CA MET A 7 16.53 11.88 -6.33
C MET A 7 15.84 12.24 -4.99
N LYS A 8 15.75 13.56 -4.75
CA LYS A 8 15.07 14.22 -3.64
C LYS A 8 13.68 13.61 -3.36
N ALA A 9 13.44 13.20 -2.11
CA ALA A 9 12.09 13.00 -1.62
C ALA A 9 11.45 14.38 -1.38
N THR A 10 10.99 15.01 -2.47
CA THR A 10 10.05 16.14 -2.39
C THR A 10 8.72 15.62 -1.84
N ALA A 11 8.49 15.87 -0.55
CA ALA A 11 7.19 16.13 0.07
C ALA A 11 5.99 15.25 -0.32
N THR A 12 6.19 13.94 -0.40
CA THR A 12 5.10 12.97 -0.20
C THR A 12 5.62 11.87 0.70
N LEU A 13 5.45 12.05 2.01
CA LEU A 13 5.33 10.94 2.95
C LEU A 13 4.05 10.18 2.55
N ASP A 14 4.13 9.44 1.44
CA ASP A 14 2.98 8.87 0.75
C ASP A 14 2.59 7.59 1.49
N ARG A 15 1.71 7.75 2.51
CA ARG A 15 0.59 6.94 3.05
C ARG A 15 0.50 5.42 2.77
N ARG A 16 1.22 4.89 1.79
CA ARG A 16 1.41 3.49 1.40
C ARG A 16 2.47 2.79 2.27
N ASP A 17 3.47 3.54 2.76
CA ASP A 17 4.40 3.03 3.78
C ASP A 17 3.67 2.65 5.08
N ASP A 18 2.60 3.38 5.45
CA ASP A 18 1.74 3.06 6.59
C ASP A 18 1.05 1.71 6.44
N LEU A 19 0.63 1.34 5.22
CA LEU A 19 -0.01 0.04 4.98
C LEU A 19 0.98 -1.12 5.14
N ALA A 20 2.21 -0.95 4.66
CA ALA A 20 3.27 -1.94 4.86
C ALA A 20 3.67 -2.04 6.34
N ALA A 21 3.67 -0.92 7.08
CA ALA A 21 3.90 -0.89 8.52
C ALA A 21 2.78 -1.62 9.28
N GLU A 22 1.51 -1.38 8.95
CA GLU A 22 0.35 -2.07 9.52
C GLU A 22 0.42 -3.59 9.31
N PHE A 23 0.88 -4.05 8.14
CA PHE A 23 1.09 -5.47 7.90
C PHE A 23 2.12 -6.05 8.86
N ARG A 24 3.24 -5.34 9.09
CA ARG A 24 4.28 -5.77 10.04
C ARG A 24 3.76 -5.80 11.48
N LEU A 25 3.02 -4.78 11.91
CA LEU A 25 2.41 -4.73 13.25
C LEU A 25 1.47 -5.91 13.49
N ARG A 26 0.73 -6.31 12.46
CA ARG A 26 -0.22 -7.44 12.51
C ARG A 26 0.43 -8.80 12.20
N ARG A 27 1.75 -8.84 12.02
CA ARG A 27 2.53 -10.04 11.62
C ARG A 27 1.99 -10.70 10.34
N LEU A 28 1.44 -9.91 9.42
CA LEU A 28 0.94 -10.36 8.13
C LEU A 28 2.03 -10.22 7.08
N THR A 29 2.29 -11.28 6.32
CA THR A 29 3.19 -11.19 5.17
C THR A 29 2.47 -10.72 3.91
N VAL A 30 3.19 -10.04 3.01
CA VAL A 30 2.66 -9.64 1.69
C VAL A 30 2.11 -10.85 0.93
N THR A 31 2.76 -12.01 1.04
CA THR A 31 2.31 -13.27 0.41
C THR A 31 0.95 -13.72 0.97
N GLU A 32 0.75 -13.67 2.28
CA GLU A 32 -0.52 -14.05 2.89
C GLU A 32 -1.65 -13.10 2.50
N VAL A 33 -1.40 -11.79 2.54
CA VAL A 33 -2.40 -10.79 2.16
C VAL A 33 -2.78 -10.94 0.68
N ALA A 34 -1.79 -11.13 -0.20
CA ALA A 34 -2.03 -11.35 -1.62
C ALA A 34 -2.89 -12.61 -1.87
N ARG A 35 -2.58 -13.72 -1.16
CA ARG A 35 -3.39 -14.95 -1.22
C ARG A 35 -4.83 -14.73 -0.77
N ARG A 36 -5.04 -14.01 0.34
CA ARG A 36 -6.40 -13.69 0.84
C ARG A 36 -7.18 -12.79 -0.12
N CYS A 37 -6.49 -11.88 -0.80
CA CYS A 37 -7.09 -10.98 -1.80
C CYS A 37 -7.19 -11.60 -3.20
N LYS A 38 -6.74 -12.86 -3.39
CA LYS A 38 -6.70 -13.56 -4.69
C LYS A 38 -5.94 -12.78 -5.79
N ILE A 39 -4.86 -12.10 -5.42
CA ILE A 39 -3.97 -11.40 -6.35
C ILE A 39 -2.54 -11.96 -6.29
N SER A 40 -1.71 -11.60 -7.26
CA SER A 40 -0.31 -11.99 -7.21
C SER A 40 0.44 -11.21 -6.13
N ARG A 41 1.41 -11.87 -5.48
CA ARG A 41 2.33 -11.21 -4.53
C ARG A 41 3.03 -10.03 -5.20
N GLN A 42 3.45 -10.20 -6.46
CA GLN A 42 4.15 -9.18 -7.21
C GLN A 42 3.28 -7.92 -7.38
N HIS A 43 2.02 -8.09 -7.79
CA HIS A 43 1.08 -6.98 -7.91
C HIS A 43 0.86 -6.26 -6.58
N LEU A 44 0.65 -6.98 -5.48
CA LEU A 44 0.54 -6.34 -4.16
C LEU A 44 1.82 -5.58 -3.77
N SER A 45 2.99 -6.15 -4.07
CA SER A 45 4.27 -5.47 -3.85
C SER A 45 4.38 -4.21 -4.70
N ASP A 46 4.00 -4.24 -5.98
CA ASP A 46 4.06 -3.08 -6.85
C ASP A 46 3.09 -1.98 -6.38
N VAL A 47 1.90 -2.34 -5.89
CA VAL A 47 0.96 -1.39 -5.27
C VAL A 47 1.55 -0.77 -3.99
N LEU A 48 2.13 -1.57 -3.09
CA LEU A 48 2.73 -1.09 -1.85
C LEU A 48 3.94 -0.16 -2.10
N ASN A 49 4.73 -0.45 -3.13
CA ASN A 49 5.87 0.38 -3.54
C ASN A 49 5.46 1.55 -4.46
N GLY A 50 4.16 1.74 -4.71
CA GLY A 50 3.62 2.81 -5.55
C GLY A 50 3.95 2.70 -7.04
N ARG A 51 4.41 1.52 -7.49
CA ARG A 51 4.64 1.20 -8.91
C ARG A 51 3.34 0.90 -9.65
N ASP A 52 2.29 0.57 -8.92
CA ASP A 52 0.96 0.31 -9.46
C ASP A 52 -0.13 1.02 -8.63
N ARG A 53 -1.30 1.21 -9.21
CA ARG A 53 -2.40 1.97 -8.61
C ARG A 53 -3.22 1.09 -7.66
N LEU A 54 -3.38 1.56 -6.42
CA LEU A 54 -4.34 0.98 -5.49
C LEU A 54 -5.77 1.32 -5.95
N THR A 55 -6.51 0.31 -6.43
CA THR A 55 -7.92 0.48 -6.80
C THR A 55 -8.83 0.42 -5.58
N SER A 56 -9.99 1.07 -5.63
CA SER A 56 -10.98 1.01 -4.54
C SER A 56 -11.47 -0.41 -4.27
N ARG A 57 -11.51 -1.26 -5.30
CA ARG A 57 -11.83 -2.68 -5.15
C ARG A 57 -10.75 -3.41 -4.34
N LEU A 58 -9.49 -3.26 -4.74
CA LEU A 58 -8.36 -3.88 -4.04
C LEU A 58 -8.25 -3.39 -2.60
N ALA A 59 -8.48 -2.09 -2.35
CA ALA A 59 -8.48 -1.54 -1.00
C ALA A 59 -9.56 -2.17 -0.10
N ARG A 60 -10.78 -2.39 -0.63
CA ARG A 60 -11.85 -3.10 0.10
C ARG A 60 -11.48 -4.56 0.36
N ASP A 61 -10.87 -5.22 -0.61
CA ASP A 61 -10.42 -6.61 -0.45
C ASP A 61 -9.32 -6.72 0.62
N ILE A 62 -8.34 -5.82 0.62
CA ILE A 62 -7.31 -5.72 1.67
C ILE A 62 -7.96 -5.46 3.02
N SER A 63 -8.91 -4.51 3.10
CA SER A 63 -9.62 -4.18 4.34
C SER A 63 -10.32 -5.42 4.93
N ARG A 64 -11.04 -6.17 4.10
CA ARG A 64 -11.71 -7.42 4.50
C ARG A 64 -10.72 -8.52 4.90
N ALA A 65 -9.63 -8.68 4.15
CA ALA A 65 -8.64 -9.73 4.37
C ALA A 65 -7.78 -9.52 5.63
N THR A 66 -7.52 -8.27 5.99
CA THR A 66 -6.59 -7.87 7.06
C THR A 66 -7.27 -7.27 8.28
N LYS A 67 -8.59 -6.98 8.18
CA LYS A 67 -9.35 -6.21 9.15
C LYS A 67 -8.73 -4.83 9.43
N ILE A 68 -8.03 -4.27 8.45
CA ILE A 68 -7.55 -2.89 8.51
C ILE A 68 -8.71 -1.99 8.02
N PRO A 69 -9.04 -0.92 8.74
CA PRO A 69 -10.08 0.00 8.32
C PRO A 69 -9.80 0.55 6.91
N LEU A 70 -10.84 0.66 6.09
CA LEU A 70 -10.69 1.21 4.74
C LEU A 70 -10.14 2.63 4.76
N ALA A 71 -10.47 3.43 5.78
CA ALA A 71 -9.94 4.78 5.98
C ALA A 71 -8.41 4.81 6.20
N THR A 72 -7.81 3.73 6.71
CA THR A 72 -6.35 3.60 6.84
C THR A 72 -5.69 3.24 5.52
N ILE A 73 -6.40 2.50 4.65
CA ILE A 73 -5.90 2.03 3.35
C ILE A 73 -6.10 3.09 2.25
N LEU A 74 -7.26 3.74 2.28
CA LEU A 74 -7.66 4.86 1.45
C LEU A 74 -8.04 5.99 2.41
N PRO A 75 -7.06 6.79 2.89
CA PRO A 75 -7.40 8.01 3.60
C PRO A 75 -8.28 8.87 2.69
N PRO A 76 -9.24 9.62 3.26
CA PRO A 76 -10.05 10.55 2.48
C PRO A 76 -9.10 11.39 1.65
N GLN A 77 -9.30 11.37 0.34
CA GLN A 77 -8.62 12.33 -0.52
C GLN A 77 -9.09 13.67 0.02
N GLU A 78 -8.20 14.39 0.69
CA GLU A 78 -8.42 15.80 0.99
C GLU A 78 -8.72 16.42 -0.37
N GLU A 79 -10.00 16.78 -0.56
CA GLU A 79 -10.47 17.47 -1.77
C GLU A 79 -9.49 18.61 -2.00
N ALA A 80 -8.68 18.49 -3.04
CA ALA A 80 -7.89 19.62 -3.50
C ALA A 80 -8.90 20.75 -3.76
N PRO A 81 -8.79 21.90 -3.08
CA PRO A 81 -9.74 22.99 -3.30
C PRO A 81 -9.68 23.35 -4.80
N ALA A 82 -10.85 23.36 -5.41
CA ALA A 82 -11.07 23.73 -6.81
C ALA A 82 -10.61 25.17 -7.10
#